data_AF-W4S7Z9-F1
#
_entry.id   AF-W4S7Z9-F1
#
_cell.length_a   1.000
_cell.length_b   1.000
_cell.length_c   1.000
_cell.angle_alpha   90.00
_cell.angle_beta   90.00
_cell.angle_gamma   90.00
#
_symmetry.space_group_name_H-M   'P 1'
#
loop_
_entity.id
_entity.type
_entity.pdbx_description
1 polymer ?
#
loop_
_entity_poly.entity_id
_entity_poly.type
_entity_poly.pdbx_seq_one_letter_code
_entity_poly.pdbx_strand_id
1 'polypeptide(L)'
;MYGGRAGLAAKLDTFFATPETAEARFAGSYGTTIHEMTEARDVRMGMYAHSNQTAHHIPWMYLYAGQPWKTQRLTREILARLYLGSEIGQGYPGDEDNGEMSAWYLFAAMGLYPLRMGTPDYVIGSPLFKQASLRLPNGRTLTVNAPQNSPQNVYVQSLKVNGKPWRKTWLPHADIANGATLDFVMGPTPSRWGTGPDDAPPSLTPAGERPAPLRDVLGDTARITLADGGDVPALHDDDAGTVAAVASASALTFSGMARGTPTLYTLTSGNAAITASGWTLEARTADGAWKVIDQRREETFDWPLQTRPFRIAAPGAYGEYRLRFSAPAKLQLAEIELLGAEPAAR
;
A
#
# COMPACT_ATOMS: atom_id res chain seq x y z
N MET A 1 14.24 8.93 -5.85
CA MET A 1 13.80 8.40 -7.16
C MET A 1 13.60 9.52 -8.17
N TYR A 2 12.67 10.46 -7.98
CA TYR A 2 12.39 11.54 -8.96
C TYR A 2 13.08 12.89 -8.69
N GLY A 3 14.14 12.96 -7.87
CA GLY A 3 14.79 14.25 -7.57
C GLY A 3 13.97 15.22 -6.70
N GLY A 4 13.00 14.71 -5.92
CA GLY A 4 12.18 15.48 -4.98
C GLY A 4 10.79 15.82 -5.51
N ARG A 5 10.05 16.68 -4.79
CA ARG A 5 8.65 17.03 -5.08
C ARG A 5 8.46 17.61 -6.50
N ALA A 6 9.38 18.48 -6.92
CA ALA A 6 9.34 19.11 -8.24
C ALA A 6 9.52 18.08 -9.38
N GLY A 7 10.47 17.15 -9.24
CA GLY A 7 10.65 16.13 -10.27
C GLY A 7 9.55 15.05 -10.26
N LEU A 8 8.93 14.76 -9.11
CA LEU A 8 7.69 13.97 -9.08
C LEU A 8 6.57 14.69 -9.83
N ALA A 9 6.36 15.98 -9.59
CA ALA A 9 5.36 16.77 -10.32
C ALA A 9 5.63 16.76 -11.83
N ALA A 10 6.89 16.95 -12.25
CA ALA A 10 7.25 16.93 -13.66
C ALA A 10 7.00 15.55 -14.30
N LYS A 11 7.29 14.45 -13.59
CA LYS A 11 6.97 13.10 -14.07
C LYS A 11 5.47 12.89 -14.25
N LEU A 12 4.66 13.34 -13.30
CA LEU A 12 3.21 13.29 -13.40
C LEU A 12 2.70 14.16 -14.55
N ASP A 13 3.25 15.36 -14.73
CA ASP A 13 2.89 16.24 -15.85
C ASP A 13 3.18 15.56 -17.21
N THR A 14 4.34 14.91 -17.34
CA THR A 14 4.65 14.09 -18.53
C THR A 14 3.64 12.96 -18.69
N PHE A 15 3.32 12.23 -17.63
CA PHE A 15 2.35 11.12 -17.67
C PHE A 15 0.97 11.56 -18.19
N PHE A 16 0.43 12.67 -17.69
CA PHE A 16 -0.86 13.21 -18.13
C PHE A 16 -0.80 13.91 -19.50
N ALA A 17 0.40 14.24 -20.01
CA ALA A 17 0.60 14.87 -21.30
C ALA A 17 0.93 13.89 -22.43
N THR A 18 1.54 12.75 -22.13
CA THR A 18 1.88 11.71 -23.11
C THR A 18 0.61 10.98 -23.55
N PRO A 19 0.23 11.00 -24.83
CA PRO A 19 -0.97 10.31 -25.30
C PRO A 19 -0.84 8.78 -25.24
N GLU A 20 -1.85 8.10 -24.70
CA GLU A 20 -2.06 6.66 -24.93
C GLU A 20 -2.63 6.47 -26.35
N THR A 21 -2.10 5.52 -27.12
CA THR A 21 -2.47 5.31 -28.54
C THR A 21 -3.15 3.97 -28.81
N ALA A 22 -3.06 3.02 -27.87
CA ALA A 22 -3.53 1.64 -28.02
C ALA A 22 -2.91 0.89 -29.22
N GLU A 23 -1.76 1.36 -29.73
CA GLU A 23 -1.09 0.72 -30.87
C GLU A 23 -0.58 -0.68 -30.50
N ALA A 24 -0.75 -1.65 -31.40
CA ALA A 24 -0.39 -3.05 -31.17
C ALA A 24 1.08 -3.27 -30.78
N ARG A 25 1.99 -2.37 -31.17
CA ARG A 25 3.41 -2.42 -30.76
C ARG A 25 3.62 -2.25 -29.24
N PHE A 26 2.64 -1.70 -28.53
CA PHE A 26 2.66 -1.54 -27.07
C PHE A 26 1.89 -2.65 -26.33
N ALA A 27 1.41 -3.68 -27.04
CA ALA A 27 0.65 -4.79 -26.46
C ALA A 27 1.44 -5.64 -25.44
N GLY A 28 2.77 -5.53 -25.43
CA GLY A 28 3.63 -6.28 -24.51
C GLY A 28 3.42 -7.79 -24.63
N SER A 29 3.30 -8.47 -23.50
CA SER A 29 3.12 -9.94 -23.44
C SER A 29 1.76 -10.44 -23.92
N TYR A 30 0.76 -9.55 -24.10
CA TYR A 30 -0.56 -9.96 -24.61
C TYR A 30 -0.54 -10.32 -26.10
N GLY A 31 0.42 -9.78 -26.87
CA GLY A 31 0.53 -10.02 -28.32
C GLY A 31 -0.57 -9.37 -29.17
N THR A 32 -1.58 -8.76 -28.55
CA THR A 32 -2.66 -8.02 -29.20
C THR A 32 -3.10 -6.85 -28.32
N THR A 33 -3.70 -5.82 -28.92
CA THR A 33 -4.38 -4.75 -28.19
C THR A 33 -5.59 -5.34 -27.44
N ILE A 34 -5.59 -5.22 -26.12
CA ILE A 34 -6.72 -5.60 -25.25
C ILE A 34 -7.68 -4.42 -25.06
N HIS A 35 -8.86 -4.67 -24.49
CA HIS A 35 -9.89 -3.64 -24.36
C HIS A 35 -9.44 -2.49 -23.45
N GLU A 36 -8.71 -2.78 -22.37
CA GLU A 36 -8.21 -1.78 -21.42
C GLU A 36 -7.26 -0.76 -22.07
N MET A 37 -6.48 -1.18 -23.08
CA MET A 37 -5.63 -0.27 -23.86
C MET A 37 -6.47 0.68 -24.71
N THR A 38 -7.53 0.17 -25.32
CA THR A 38 -8.44 0.97 -26.16
C THR A 38 -9.24 1.95 -25.31
N GLU A 39 -9.75 1.50 -24.17
CA GLU A 39 -10.47 2.32 -23.20
C GLU A 39 -9.56 3.42 -22.62
N ALA A 40 -8.31 3.09 -22.26
CA ALA A 40 -7.34 4.05 -21.76
C ALA A 40 -7.07 5.19 -22.77
N ARG A 41 -6.92 4.86 -24.06
CA ARG A 41 -6.85 5.86 -25.14
C ARG A 41 -8.09 6.75 -25.17
N ASP A 42 -9.27 6.15 -25.03
CA ASP A 42 -10.55 6.84 -25.18
C ASP A 42 -10.94 7.71 -23.97
N VAL A 43 -10.29 7.52 -22.81
CA VAL A 43 -10.32 8.46 -21.68
C VAL A 43 -9.77 9.85 -22.08
N ARG A 44 -8.79 9.90 -22.98
CA ARG A 44 -8.16 11.14 -23.50
C ARG A 44 -7.63 12.06 -22.39
N MET A 45 -6.86 11.49 -21.47
CA MET A 45 -6.18 12.20 -20.37
C MET A 45 -4.69 11.82 -20.29
N GLY A 46 -4.04 11.67 -21.45
CA GLY A 46 -2.66 11.18 -21.55
C GLY A 46 -2.58 9.68 -21.31
N MET A 47 -1.59 9.23 -20.54
CA MET A 47 -1.44 7.82 -20.12
C MET A 47 -2.37 7.45 -18.95
N TYR A 48 -3.23 8.37 -18.50
CA TYR A 48 -4.14 8.12 -17.39
C TYR A 48 -5.33 7.24 -17.82
N ALA A 49 -5.16 5.94 -17.63
CA ALA A 49 -6.16 4.91 -17.90
C ALA A 49 -7.20 4.79 -16.77
N HIS A 50 -8.09 5.78 -16.61
CA HIS A 50 -9.14 5.72 -15.59
C HIS A 50 -10.10 4.52 -15.76
N SER A 51 -10.10 3.88 -16.91
CA SER A 51 -10.84 2.65 -17.17
C SER A 51 -10.34 1.44 -16.37
N ASN A 52 -9.19 1.54 -15.68
CA ASN A 52 -8.57 0.45 -14.93
C ASN A 52 -8.02 0.92 -13.56
N GLN A 53 -8.17 0.07 -12.55
CA GLN A 53 -7.91 0.33 -11.13
C GLN A 53 -6.48 0.76 -10.84
N THR A 54 -5.51 0.23 -11.58
CA THR A 54 -4.09 0.58 -11.39
C THR A 54 -3.82 2.08 -11.52
N ALA A 55 -4.66 2.81 -12.27
CA ALA A 55 -4.54 4.25 -12.46
C ALA A 55 -5.21 5.08 -11.35
N HIS A 56 -6.23 4.57 -10.66
CA HIS A 56 -7.17 5.35 -9.84
C HIS A 56 -6.55 6.25 -8.76
N HIS A 57 -5.38 5.84 -8.25
CA HIS A 57 -4.65 6.57 -7.23
C HIS A 57 -3.76 7.70 -7.78
N ILE A 58 -3.43 7.68 -9.08
CA ILE A 58 -2.39 8.54 -9.70
C ILE A 58 -2.68 10.05 -9.56
N PRO A 59 -3.92 10.56 -9.77
CA PRO A 59 -4.19 11.99 -9.62
C PRO A 59 -3.88 12.52 -8.22
N TRP A 60 -3.97 11.66 -7.21
CA TRP A 60 -3.70 11.98 -5.80
C TRP A 60 -2.20 12.07 -5.49
N MET A 61 -1.32 11.61 -6.38
CA MET A 61 0.13 11.69 -6.18
C MET A 61 0.67 13.13 -6.23
N TYR A 62 -0.07 14.07 -6.82
CA TYR A 62 0.27 15.49 -6.75
C TYR A 62 0.22 16.05 -5.32
N LEU A 63 -0.48 15.41 -4.39
CA LEU A 63 -0.46 15.78 -2.97
C LEU A 63 0.95 15.62 -2.38
N TYR A 64 1.63 14.51 -2.66
CA TYR A 64 3.03 14.31 -2.28
C TYR A 64 3.96 15.28 -3.01
N ALA A 65 3.62 15.65 -4.24
CA ALA A 65 4.37 16.66 -5.01
C ALA A 65 4.13 18.11 -4.53
N GLY A 66 3.23 18.34 -3.58
CA GLY A 66 2.91 19.68 -3.07
C GLY A 66 2.13 20.56 -4.04
N GLN A 67 1.43 19.93 -4.99
CA GLN A 67 0.63 20.61 -6.00
C GLN A 67 -0.84 20.16 -5.95
N PRO A 68 -1.52 20.28 -4.80
CA PRO A 68 -2.87 19.74 -4.60
C PRO A 68 -3.90 20.30 -5.58
N TRP A 69 -3.69 21.51 -6.10
CA TRP A 69 -4.54 22.10 -7.13
C TRP A 69 -4.60 21.26 -8.41
N LYS A 70 -3.56 20.48 -8.73
CA LYS A 70 -3.58 19.56 -9.88
C LYS A 70 -4.45 18.34 -9.60
N THR A 71 -4.39 17.77 -8.39
CA THR A 71 -5.33 16.74 -7.94
C THR A 71 -6.77 17.25 -8.06
N GLN A 72 -7.06 18.42 -7.50
CA GLN A 72 -8.39 19.04 -7.52
C GLN A 72 -8.95 19.19 -8.95
N ARG A 73 -8.14 19.73 -9.87
CA ARG A 73 -8.53 19.87 -11.28
C ARG A 73 -8.80 18.51 -11.93
N LEU A 74 -7.88 17.55 -11.77
CA LEU A 74 -7.98 16.24 -12.41
C LEU A 74 -9.18 15.44 -11.89
N THR A 75 -9.38 15.36 -10.57
CA THR A 75 -10.52 14.62 -10.01
C THR A 75 -11.85 15.23 -10.44
N ARG A 76 -11.93 16.56 -10.56
CA ARG A 76 -13.15 17.23 -11.06
C ARG A 76 -13.37 17.02 -12.56
N GLU A 77 -12.32 16.98 -13.35
CA GLU A 77 -12.40 16.63 -14.76
C GLU A 77 -12.87 15.18 -14.97
N ILE A 78 -12.31 14.24 -14.20
CA ILE A 78 -12.68 12.82 -14.24
C ILE A 78 -14.16 12.64 -13.91
N LEU A 79 -14.63 13.17 -12.78
CA LEU A 79 -16.03 13.08 -12.36
C LEU A 79 -16.98 13.69 -13.40
N ALA A 80 -16.58 14.77 -14.06
CA ALA A 80 -17.40 15.46 -15.04
C ALA A 80 -17.46 14.77 -16.42
N ARG A 81 -16.45 13.98 -16.78
CA ARG A 81 -16.33 13.41 -18.13
C ARG A 81 -16.58 11.91 -18.19
N LEU A 82 -16.19 11.17 -17.15
CA LEU A 82 -16.06 9.71 -17.23
C LEU A 82 -17.20 8.97 -16.53
N TYR A 83 -18.10 9.67 -15.84
CA TYR A 83 -19.26 9.09 -15.14
C TYR A 83 -20.59 9.64 -15.69
N LEU A 84 -20.70 9.71 -17.01
CA LEU A 84 -21.86 10.26 -17.73
C LEU A 84 -22.87 9.18 -18.14
N GLY A 85 -22.83 8.02 -17.49
CA GLY A 85 -23.37 6.77 -18.04
C GLY A 85 -24.81 6.80 -18.55
N SER A 86 -25.70 7.52 -17.87
CA SER A 86 -27.09 7.69 -18.29
C SER A 86 -27.28 8.59 -19.52
N GLU A 87 -26.36 9.51 -19.76
CA GLU A 87 -26.45 10.52 -20.81
C GLU A 87 -25.97 10.00 -22.17
N ILE A 88 -24.99 9.09 -22.16
CA ILE A 88 -24.35 8.56 -23.38
C ILE A 88 -24.57 7.05 -23.59
N GLY A 89 -25.34 6.39 -22.71
CA GLY A 89 -25.61 4.96 -22.79
C GLY A 89 -24.41 4.06 -22.50
N GLN A 90 -23.33 4.60 -21.94
CA GLN A 90 -22.11 3.89 -21.55
C GLN A 90 -21.82 4.14 -20.06
N GLY A 91 -22.24 3.22 -19.19
CA GLY A 91 -22.27 3.36 -17.73
C GLY A 91 -20.98 3.82 -17.06
N TYR A 92 -19.83 3.33 -17.55
CA TYR A 92 -18.49 3.51 -16.99
C TYR A 92 -17.45 3.63 -18.12
N PRO A 93 -16.26 4.21 -17.85
CA PRO A 93 -15.18 4.33 -18.82
C PRO A 93 -14.46 2.99 -19.10
N GLY A 94 -14.74 1.95 -18.32
CA GLY A 94 -14.21 0.59 -18.41
C GLY A 94 -15.03 -0.34 -17.54
N ASP A 95 -14.45 -1.45 -17.10
CA ASP A 95 -15.11 -2.37 -16.17
C ASP A 95 -15.40 -1.71 -14.81
N GLU A 96 -16.58 -1.98 -14.25
CA GLU A 96 -17.02 -1.41 -12.96
C GLU A 96 -16.29 -2.05 -11.77
N ASP A 97 -15.93 -3.33 -11.94
CA ASP A 97 -15.16 -4.16 -11.01
C ASP A 97 -15.69 -4.18 -9.57
N ASN A 98 -16.90 -4.72 -9.45
CA ASN A 98 -17.49 -5.20 -8.21
C ASN A 98 -17.60 -4.11 -7.12
N GLY A 99 -17.85 -2.86 -7.53
CA GLY A 99 -17.97 -1.72 -6.63
C GLY A 99 -16.72 -0.86 -6.51
N GLU A 100 -15.56 -1.25 -7.06
CA GLU A 100 -14.33 -0.44 -6.94
C GLU A 100 -14.49 0.92 -7.63
N MET A 101 -14.91 0.94 -8.90
CA MET A 101 -15.02 2.17 -9.66
C MET A 101 -16.18 3.05 -9.15
N SER A 102 -17.28 2.42 -8.73
CA SER A 102 -18.38 3.10 -8.02
C SER A 102 -17.92 3.74 -6.71
N ALA A 103 -17.12 3.02 -5.91
CA ALA A 103 -16.59 3.54 -4.66
C ALA A 103 -15.62 4.71 -4.91
N TRP A 104 -14.78 4.62 -5.96
CA TRP A 104 -13.92 5.73 -6.38
C TRP A 104 -14.75 7.00 -6.62
N TYR A 105 -15.84 6.89 -7.37
CA TYR A 105 -16.75 8.01 -7.63
C TYR A 105 -17.30 8.61 -6.34
N LEU A 106 -17.84 7.79 -5.43
CA LEU A 106 -18.42 8.27 -4.18
C LEU A 106 -17.38 9.00 -3.30
N PHE A 107 -16.18 8.43 -3.19
CA PHE A 107 -15.08 9.05 -2.45
C PHE A 107 -14.67 10.39 -3.09
N ALA A 108 -14.34 10.38 -4.39
CA ALA A 108 -13.91 11.59 -5.09
C ALA A 108 -15.01 12.68 -5.09
N ALA A 109 -16.29 12.31 -5.18
CA ALA A 109 -17.42 13.23 -5.10
C ALA A 109 -17.57 13.88 -3.72
N MET A 110 -17.23 13.17 -2.64
CA MET A 110 -17.11 13.75 -1.29
C MET A 110 -15.84 14.60 -1.13
N GLY A 111 -14.91 14.55 -2.08
CA GLY A 111 -13.61 15.21 -1.99
C GLY A 111 -12.61 14.46 -1.10
N LEU A 112 -12.79 13.15 -0.90
CA LEU A 112 -11.93 12.30 -0.08
C LEU A 112 -11.45 11.09 -0.90
N TYR A 113 -10.36 10.43 -0.52
CA TYR A 113 -9.95 9.15 -1.12
C TYR A 113 -9.05 8.33 -0.19
N PRO A 114 -9.28 7.01 -0.03
CA PRO A 114 -8.42 6.13 0.78
C PRO A 114 -7.15 5.74 0.01
N LEU A 115 -6.22 6.69 -0.16
CA LEU A 115 -5.04 6.50 -1.01
C LEU A 115 -4.10 5.38 -0.57
N ARG A 116 -4.01 5.11 0.73
CA ARG A 116 -3.12 4.09 1.31
C ARG A 116 -3.93 3.10 2.12
N MET A 117 -4.38 2.04 1.46
CA MET A 117 -5.09 0.94 2.11
C MET A 117 -4.22 0.32 3.21
N GLY A 118 -4.86 -0.01 4.35
CA GLY A 118 -4.17 -0.48 5.56
C GLY A 118 -3.69 0.64 6.50
N THR A 119 -3.84 1.92 6.11
CA THR A 119 -3.60 3.07 7.00
C THR A 119 -4.90 3.83 7.28
N PRO A 120 -5.09 4.39 8.49
CA PRO A 120 -6.34 5.03 8.87
C PRO A 120 -6.39 6.49 8.39
N ASP A 121 -6.03 6.77 7.14
CA ASP A 121 -5.96 8.13 6.59
C ASP A 121 -6.69 8.25 5.25
N TYR A 122 -7.37 9.37 5.02
CA TYR A 122 -7.99 9.74 3.75
C TYR A 122 -7.34 10.99 3.20
N VAL A 123 -7.01 11.01 1.92
CA VAL A 123 -6.52 12.23 1.27
C VAL A 123 -7.67 13.13 0.83
N ILE A 124 -7.42 14.43 0.74
CA ILE A 124 -8.43 15.46 0.46
C ILE A 124 -8.22 16.02 -0.94
N GLY A 125 -9.29 16.07 -1.72
CA GLY A 125 -9.33 16.56 -3.09
C GLY A 125 -10.22 17.78 -3.23
N SER A 126 -11.09 17.77 -4.25
CA SER A 126 -12.13 18.77 -4.44
C SER A 126 -13.51 18.10 -4.38
N PRO A 127 -14.40 18.47 -3.43
CA PRO A 127 -15.75 17.92 -3.38
C PRO A 127 -16.54 18.29 -4.64
N LEU A 128 -17.54 17.47 -4.99
CA LEU A 128 -18.41 17.64 -6.18
C LEU A 128 -19.68 18.44 -5.87
N PHE A 129 -20.25 18.23 -4.68
CA PHE A 129 -21.50 18.87 -4.26
C PHE A 129 -21.25 20.13 -3.44
N LYS A 130 -22.25 21.00 -3.36
CA LYS A 130 -22.23 22.15 -2.43
C LYS A 130 -22.35 21.73 -0.97
N GLN A 131 -23.03 20.60 -0.73
CA GLN A 131 -23.11 19.96 0.57
C GLN A 131 -23.29 18.46 0.37
N ALA A 132 -22.63 17.65 1.20
CA ALA A 132 -22.86 16.22 1.31
C ALA A 132 -22.80 15.81 2.79
N SER A 133 -23.61 14.83 3.18
CA SER A 133 -23.62 14.29 4.54
C SER A 133 -23.65 12.77 4.50
N LEU A 134 -22.75 12.14 5.26
CA LEU A 134 -22.64 10.69 5.41
C LEU A 134 -22.96 10.31 6.86
N ARG A 135 -24.03 9.53 7.05
CA ARG A 135 -24.36 8.94 8.36
C ARG A 135 -23.48 7.71 8.59
N LEU A 136 -22.73 7.73 9.69
CA LEU A 136 -21.79 6.68 10.06
C LEU A 136 -22.49 5.58 10.87
N PRO A 137 -21.95 4.34 10.89
CA PRO A 137 -22.54 3.22 11.64
C PRO A 137 -22.72 3.50 13.14
N ASN A 138 -21.87 4.35 13.73
CA ASN A 138 -21.97 4.75 15.13
C ASN A 138 -22.99 5.88 15.41
N GLY A 139 -23.81 6.23 14.42
CA GLY A 139 -24.84 7.27 14.53
C GLY A 139 -24.32 8.70 14.38
N ARG A 140 -23.01 8.92 14.25
CA ARG A 140 -22.43 10.24 13.96
C ARG A 140 -22.51 10.57 12.47
N THR A 141 -22.17 11.81 12.11
CA THR A 141 -22.25 12.30 10.73
C THR A 141 -20.93 12.95 10.32
N LEU A 142 -20.47 12.61 9.11
CA LEU A 142 -19.51 13.41 8.36
C LEU A 142 -20.29 14.38 7.48
N THR A 143 -20.05 15.68 7.61
CA THR A 143 -20.65 16.72 6.79
C THR A 143 -19.56 17.43 6.00
N VAL A 144 -19.74 17.53 4.69
CA VAL A 144 -18.87 18.26 3.76
C VAL A 144 -19.64 19.46 3.25
N ASN A 145 -19.17 20.67 3.56
CA ASN A 145 -19.75 21.93 3.13
C ASN A 145 -18.79 22.61 2.13
N ALA A 146 -19.28 22.93 0.94
CA ALA A 146 -18.54 23.64 -0.10
C ALA A 146 -19.49 24.57 -0.87
N PRO A 147 -20.09 25.59 -0.23
CA PRO A 147 -21.20 26.34 -0.81
C PRO A 147 -20.83 27.10 -2.10
N GLN A 148 -19.56 27.46 -2.28
CA GLN A 148 -19.05 28.12 -3.49
C GLN A 148 -18.77 27.14 -4.64
N ASN A 149 -18.93 25.84 -4.44
CA ASN A 149 -18.61 24.82 -5.44
C ASN A 149 -19.45 25.00 -6.71
N SER A 150 -18.77 24.95 -7.86
CA SER A 150 -19.34 25.04 -9.20
C SER A 150 -18.41 24.37 -10.21
N PRO A 151 -18.81 24.23 -11.49
CA PRO A 151 -17.90 23.78 -12.55
C PRO A 151 -16.64 24.67 -12.70
N GLN A 152 -16.71 25.93 -12.28
CA GLN A 152 -15.57 26.85 -12.30
C GLN A 152 -14.78 26.83 -10.99
N ASN A 153 -15.47 26.74 -9.85
CA ASN A 153 -14.88 26.82 -8.52
C ASN A 153 -14.44 25.43 -8.01
N VAL A 154 -13.38 24.90 -8.63
CA VAL A 154 -12.85 23.56 -8.33
C VAL A 154 -11.67 23.57 -7.36
N TYR A 155 -11.10 24.74 -7.04
CA TYR A 155 -9.89 24.82 -6.23
C TYR A 155 -10.18 25.16 -4.79
N VAL A 156 -9.62 24.40 -3.86
CA VAL A 156 -9.72 24.66 -2.42
C VAL A 156 -8.87 25.87 -2.07
N GLN A 157 -9.50 26.90 -1.50
CA GLN A 157 -8.86 28.13 -1.03
C GLN A 157 -8.47 28.01 0.45
N SER A 158 -9.33 27.36 1.24
CA SER A 158 -9.06 27.00 2.63
C SER A 158 -10.01 25.89 3.08
N LEU A 159 -9.62 25.16 4.12
CA LEU A 159 -10.46 24.16 4.78
C LEU A 159 -10.48 24.43 6.29
N LYS A 160 -11.65 24.26 6.91
CA LYS A 160 -11.76 24.06 8.36
C LYS A 160 -12.28 22.66 8.65
N VAL A 161 -11.71 22.03 9.67
CA VAL A 161 -12.20 20.76 10.24
C VAL A 161 -12.72 21.06 11.62
N ASN A 162 -14.02 20.85 11.85
CA ASN A 162 -14.68 21.15 13.13
C ASN A 162 -14.39 22.59 13.61
N GLY A 163 -14.49 23.55 12.68
CA GLY A 163 -14.25 24.97 12.92
C GLY A 163 -12.77 25.40 13.01
N LYS A 164 -11.82 24.47 13.04
CA LYS A 164 -10.38 24.76 13.13
C LYS A 164 -9.72 24.83 11.76
N PRO A 165 -8.84 25.79 11.48
CA PRO A 165 -8.08 25.84 10.23
C PRO A 165 -7.33 24.53 9.98
N TRP A 166 -7.42 24.02 8.76
CA TRP A 166 -6.78 22.77 8.36
C TRP A 166 -6.00 22.99 7.06
N ARG A 167 -4.71 22.65 7.08
CA ARG A 167 -3.82 22.81 5.93
C ARG A 167 -3.34 21.50 5.33
N LYS A 168 -3.43 20.40 6.07
CA LYS A 168 -3.04 19.07 5.59
C LYS A 168 -3.96 18.62 4.47
N THR A 169 -3.42 17.99 3.44
CA THR A 169 -4.19 17.43 2.32
C THR A 169 -4.71 16.02 2.63
N TRP A 170 -4.88 15.70 3.90
CA TRP A 170 -5.35 14.42 4.39
C TRP A 170 -6.04 14.59 5.75
N LEU A 171 -6.81 13.59 6.14
CA LEU A 171 -7.60 13.54 7.36
C LEU A 171 -7.48 12.14 7.99
N PRO A 172 -7.16 12.02 9.29
CA PRO A 172 -7.25 10.77 10.01
C PRO A 172 -8.68 10.23 10.04
N HIS A 173 -8.83 8.91 9.94
CA HIS A 173 -10.10 8.20 10.10
C HIS A 173 -10.74 8.50 11.45
N ALA A 174 -9.95 8.69 12.51
CA ALA A 174 -10.46 9.03 13.84
C ALA A 174 -11.25 10.35 13.85
N ASP A 175 -10.88 11.34 13.05
CA ASP A 175 -11.63 12.59 12.93
C ASP A 175 -12.99 12.34 12.26
N ILE A 176 -13.02 11.53 11.19
CA ILE A 176 -14.26 11.13 10.52
C ILE A 176 -15.15 10.31 11.45
N ALA A 177 -14.61 9.28 12.09
CA ALA A 177 -15.34 8.38 12.99
C ALA A 177 -15.96 9.12 14.18
N ASN A 178 -15.35 10.22 14.63
CA ASN A 178 -15.90 11.08 15.68
C ASN A 178 -16.97 12.06 15.18
N GLY A 179 -17.37 11.99 13.91
CA GLY A 179 -18.22 12.99 13.28
C GLY A 179 -17.42 14.25 13.00
N ALA A 180 -17.33 14.62 11.73
CA ALA A 180 -16.55 15.78 11.30
C ALA A 180 -17.39 16.71 10.43
N THR A 181 -17.17 18.01 10.56
CA THR A 181 -17.61 19.02 9.59
C THR A 181 -16.39 19.55 8.85
N LEU A 182 -16.40 19.38 7.53
CA LEU A 182 -15.38 19.86 6.61
C LEU A 182 -15.93 21.07 5.86
N ASP A 183 -15.49 22.27 6.24
CA ASP A 183 -15.92 23.53 5.62
C ASP A 183 -14.88 24.02 4.61
N PHE A 184 -15.15 23.74 3.34
CA PHE A 184 -14.35 24.16 2.21
C PHE A 184 -14.76 25.57 1.75
N VAL A 185 -13.75 26.41 1.52
CA VAL A 185 -13.89 27.61 0.69
C VAL A 185 -13.36 27.27 -0.69
N MET A 186 -14.22 27.30 -1.71
CA MET A 186 -13.85 26.99 -3.09
C MET A 186 -13.62 28.26 -3.92
N GLY A 187 -12.78 28.18 -4.95
CA GLY A 187 -12.49 29.29 -5.85
C GLY A 187 -12.04 28.84 -7.25
N PRO A 188 -12.00 29.76 -8.22
CA PRO A 188 -11.78 29.45 -9.63
C PRO A 188 -10.30 29.35 -10.03
N THR A 189 -9.38 29.69 -9.11
CA THR A 189 -7.94 29.66 -9.35
C THR A 189 -7.20 28.85 -8.28
N PRO A 190 -6.07 28.20 -8.62
CA PRO A 190 -5.23 27.51 -7.64
C PRO A 190 -4.83 28.40 -6.46
N SER A 191 -4.88 27.85 -5.26
CA SER A 191 -4.44 28.52 -4.02
C SER A 191 -3.15 27.92 -3.47
N ARG A 192 -2.65 28.47 -2.35
CA ARG A 192 -1.50 27.92 -1.60
C ARG A 192 -1.90 26.88 -0.54
N TRP A 193 -3.18 26.53 -0.42
CA TRP A 193 -3.63 25.52 0.54
C TRP A 193 -2.99 24.16 0.23
N GLY A 194 -2.47 23.47 1.26
CA GLY A 194 -1.92 22.12 1.12
C GLY A 194 -0.56 22.01 0.43
N THR A 195 0.17 23.12 0.28
CA THR A 195 1.43 23.15 -0.49
C THR A 195 2.68 22.95 0.36
N GLY A 196 2.55 23.08 1.69
CA GLY A 196 3.66 22.94 2.62
C GLY A 196 4.26 21.53 2.61
N PRO A 197 5.52 21.37 3.06
CA PRO A 197 6.14 20.05 3.21
C PRO A 197 5.39 19.18 4.23
N ASP A 198 4.92 19.77 5.34
CA ASP A 198 4.17 19.08 6.40
C ASP A 198 2.67 18.96 6.12
N ASP A 199 2.21 19.52 4.99
CA ASP A 199 0.82 19.44 4.56
C ASP A 199 0.54 18.13 3.78
N ALA A 200 1.59 17.43 3.31
CA ALA A 200 1.47 16.20 2.51
C ALA A 200 0.97 15.00 3.35
N PRO A 201 0.40 13.96 2.72
CA PRO A 201 0.04 12.73 3.41
C PRO A 201 1.27 12.02 4.00
N PRO A 202 1.12 11.24 5.08
CA PRO A 202 2.22 10.47 5.64
C PRO A 202 2.79 9.46 4.64
N SER A 203 4.10 9.22 4.72
CA SER A 203 4.81 8.20 3.92
C SER A 203 5.64 7.33 4.85
N LEU A 204 5.92 6.08 4.44
CA LEU A 204 6.79 5.17 5.19
C LEU A 204 8.22 5.69 5.29
N THR A 205 8.69 6.40 4.26
CA THR A 205 10.02 7.03 4.26
C THR A 205 9.91 8.48 4.72
N PRO A 206 10.63 8.88 5.78
CA PRO A 206 10.67 10.27 6.22
C PRO A 206 11.15 11.23 5.14
N ALA A 207 10.76 12.50 5.25
CA ALA A 207 11.18 13.53 4.31
C ALA A 207 12.71 13.69 4.34
N GLY A 208 13.33 13.64 3.14
CA GLY A 208 14.79 13.75 2.99
C GLY A 208 15.54 12.42 3.08
N GLU A 209 14.87 11.35 3.48
CA GLU A 209 15.46 10.01 3.56
C GLU A 209 15.26 9.20 2.29
N ARG A 210 16.08 8.16 2.10
CA ARG A 210 15.91 7.16 1.04
C ARG A 210 15.06 6.02 1.59
N PRO A 211 14.16 5.43 0.79
CA PRO A 211 13.46 4.22 1.22
C PRO A 211 14.46 3.13 1.60
N ALA A 212 14.31 2.59 2.79
CA ALA A 212 15.10 1.48 3.32
C ALA A 212 14.14 0.33 3.63
N PRO A 213 13.60 -0.37 2.61
CA PRO A 213 12.76 -1.53 2.84
C PRO A 213 13.57 -2.60 3.58
N LEU A 214 12.88 -3.41 4.37
CA LEU A 214 13.49 -4.61 4.93
C LEU A 214 13.88 -5.54 3.79
N ARG A 215 15.01 -6.22 3.96
CA ARG A 215 15.50 -7.24 3.04
C ARG A 215 15.50 -8.57 3.77
N ASP A 216 15.28 -9.65 3.03
CA ASP A 216 15.60 -10.95 3.57
C ASP A 216 17.12 -11.04 3.79
N VAL A 217 17.50 -11.34 5.03
CA VAL A 217 18.91 -11.42 5.43
C VAL A 217 19.44 -12.84 5.32
N LEU A 218 18.61 -13.85 5.00
CA LEU A 218 19.14 -15.17 4.67
C LEU A 218 20.06 -15.02 3.47
N GLY A 219 19.53 -14.52 2.34
CA GLY A 219 20.30 -14.25 1.13
C GLY A 219 20.99 -15.50 0.54
N ASP A 220 21.72 -15.31 -0.56
CA ASP A 220 22.18 -16.41 -1.41
C ASP A 220 23.15 -17.42 -0.76
N THR A 221 23.80 -17.03 0.34
CA THR A 221 24.80 -17.88 1.03
C THR A 221 24.25 -18.54 2.29
N ALA A 222 23.01 -18.24 2.66
CA ALA A 222 22.41 -18.87 3.82
C ALA A 222 22.21 -20.37 3.62
N ARG A 223 22.11 -21.06 4.75
CA ARG A 223 21.68 -22.45 4.81
C ARG A 223 20.67 -22.61 5.93
N ILE A 224 19.62 -23.37 5.66
CA ILE A 224 18.66 -23.82 6.66
C ILE A 224 18.88 -25.31 6.88
N THR A 225 19.36 -25.69 8.07
CA THR A 225 19.67 -27.08 8.37
C THR A 225 18.82 -27.64 9.50
N LEU A 226 18.45 -28.91 9.39
CA LEU A 226 17.84 -29.69 10.46
C LEU A 226 18.86 -30.01 11.57
N ALA A 227 18.37 -30.51 12.71
CA ALA A 227 19.19 -30.87 13.85
C ALA A 227 20.22 -31.98 13.57
N ASP A 228 19.97 -32.83 12.57
CA ASP A 228 20.90 -33.86 12.10
C ASP A 228 21.93 -33.35 11.07
N GLY A 229 21.87 -32.06 10.73
CA GLY A 229 22.74 -31.41 9.74
C GLY A 229 22.26 -31.51 8.30
N GLY A 230 21.10 -32.13 8.04
CA GLY A 230 20.48 -32.18 6.72
C GLY A 230 20.07 -30.78 6.23
N ASP A 231 20.43 -30.43 5.00
CA ASP A 231 20.10 -29.13 4.39
C ASP A 231 18.67 -29.12 3.85
N VAL A 232 18.02 -27.95 3.92
CA VAL A 232 16.64 -27.74 3.49
C VAL A 232 16.55 -26.49 2.60
N PRO A 233 17.08 -26.55 1.37
CA PRO A 233 17.12 -25.40 0.46
C PRO A 233 15.73 -24.86 0.09
N ALA A 234 14.74 -25.76 -0.01
CA ALA A 234 13.33 -25.46 -0.30
C ALA A 234 12.59 -24.65 0.78
N LEU A 235 13.32 -23.96 1.68
CA LEU A 235 12.74 -23.04 2.67
C LEU A 235 13.30 -21.62 2.53
N HIS A 236 14.23 -21.38 1.59
CA HIS A 236 14.86 -20.08 1.36
C HIS A 236 15.34 -19.93 -0.09
N ASP A 237 14.65 -20.58 -1.04
CA ASP A 237 14.96 -20.53 -2.48
C ASP A 237 14.12 -19.47 -3.22
N ASP A 238 13.41 -18.60 -2.49
CA ASP A 238 12.47 -17.60 -2.99
C ASP A 238 11.35 -18.18 -3.88
N ASP A 239 11.02 -19.47 -3.71
CA ASP A 239 9.99 -20.18 -4.47
C ASP A 239 8.97 -20.89 -3.55
N ALA A 240 7.84 -20.23 -3.31
CA ALA A 240 6.72 -20.82 -2.57
C ALA A 240 6.10 -22.08 -3.23
N GLY A 241 6.52 -22.45 -4.46
CA GLY A 241 6.14 -23.70 -5.12
C GLY A 241 6.91 -24.93 -4.64
N THR A 242 8.09 -24.75 -4.00
CA THR A 242 8.82 -25.85 -3.36
C THR A 242 8.38 -25.98 -1.90
N VAL A 243 8.38 -27.21 -1.36
CA VAL A 243 7.91 -27.46 0.02
C VAL A 243 8.81 -28.44 0.75
N ALA A 244 9.02 -28.20 2.04
CA ALA A 244 9.72 -29.12 2.93
C ALA A 244 8.80 -29.57 4.08
N ALA A 245 8.87 -30.87 4.40
CA ALA A 245 8.24 -31.41 5.59
C ALA A 245 9.12 -31.11 6.82
N VAL A 246 8.56 -30.38 7.78
CA VAL A 246 9.21 -30.08 9.06
C VAL A 246 8.57 -30.97 10.12
N ALA A 247 9.34 -31.91 10.67
CA ALA A 247 8.83 -32.82 11.70
C ALA A 247 8.57 -32.07 13.02
N SER A 248 7.61 -32.55 13.81
CA SER A 248 7.34 -32.04 15.16
C SER A 248 8.61 -32.00 16.00
N ALA A 249 8.80 -30.95 16.80
CA ALA A 249 9.98 -30.73 17.64
C ALA A 249 11.32 -30.58 16.88
N SER A 250 11.28 -30.42 15.54
CA SER A 250 12.48 -30.09 14.77
C SER A 250 12.96 -28.68 15.09
N ALA A 251 14.27 -28.54 15.08
CA ALA A 251 14.94 -27.26 15.09
C ALA A 251 15.54 -27.01 13.69
N LEU A 252 15.16 -25.89 13.08
CA LEU A 252 15.75 -25.37 11.85
C LEU A 252 16.77 -24.32 12.24
N THR A 253 18.03 -24.51 11.88
CA THR A 253 19.12 -23.57 12.17
C THR A 253 19.46 -22.79 10.91
N PHE A 254 19.55 -21.47 11.04
CA PHE A 254 19.85 -20.53 9.97
C PHE A 254 21.28 -20.06 10.16
N SER A 255 22.12 -20.22 9.15
CA SER A 255 23.55 -19.86 9.17
C SER A 255 23.98 -19.31 7.80
N GLY A 256 25.17 -18.71 7.71
CA GLY A 256 25.69 -18.18 6.43
C GLY A 256 24.96 -16.93 5.91
N MET A 257 24.18 -16.29 6.77
CA MET A 257 23.31 -15.16 6.45
C MET A 257 24.09 -13.88 6.13
N ALA A 258 23.46 -13.00 5.36
CA ALA A 258 23.92 -11.63 5.18
C ALA A 258 23.89 -10.84 6.51
N ARG A 259 24.66 -9.74 6.58
CA ARG A 259 24.64 -8.85 7.75
C ARG A 259 23.32 -8.10 7.81
N GLY A 260 22.65 -8.16 8.95
CA GLY A 260 21.44 -7.38 9.20
C GLY A 260 20.94 -7.52 10.63
N THR A 261 19.90 -6.75 10.95
CA THR A 261 19.11 -6.93 12.17
C THR A 261 17.69 -7.30 11.77
N PRO A 262 17.35 -8.60 11.72
CA PRO A 262 15.99 -9.05 11.51
C PRO A 262 15.05 -8.43 12.55
N THR A 263 13.95 -7.87 12.08
CA THR A 263 12.88 -7.33 12.93
C THR A 263 11.54 -8.02 12.67
N LEU A 264 11.43 -8.68 11.52
CA LEU A 264 10.32 -9.51 11.10
C LEU A 264 10.88 -10.85 10.62
N TYR A 265 10.09 -11.91 10.73
CA TYR A 265 10.28 -13.12 9.94
C TYR A 265 8.94 -13.51 9.33
N THR A 266 8.99 -14.18 8.19
CA THR A 266 7.81 -14.76 7.55
C THR A 266 7.89 -16.27 7.64
N LEU A 267 6.73 -16.92 7.67
CA LEU A 267 6.61 -18.34 7.39
C LEU A 267 5.54 -18.48 6.31
N THR A 268 5.80 -19.30 5.30
CA THR A 268 4.81 -19.64 4.27
C THR A 268 4.40 -21.09 4.46
N SER A 269 3.09 -21.34 4.65
CA SER A 269 2.57 -22.71 4.70
C SER A 269 2.78 -23.42 3.35
N GLY A 270 3.01 -24.73 3.37
CA GLY A 270 3.09 -25.53 2.16
C GLY A 270 1.72 -25.79 1.54
N ASN A 271 1.54 -26.99 0.98
CA ASN A 271 0.33 -27.39 0.25
C ASN A 271 -0.90 -27.68 1.14
N ALA A 272 -0.81 -27.38 2.44
CA ALA A 272 -1.89 -27.60 3.40
C ALA A 272 -1.93 -26.49 4.46
N ALA A 273 -3.12 -26.27 5.01
CA ALA A 273 -3.33 -25.42 6.18
C ALA A 273 -2.54 -25.97 7.38
N ILE A 274 -2.05 -25.08 8.23
CA ILE A 274 -1.37 -25.42 9.49
C ILE A 274 -2.30 -25.03 10.63
N THR A 275 -2.68 -25.98 11.47
CA THR A 275 -3.54 -25.71 12.63
C THR A 275 -2.73 -25.73 13.92
N ALA A 276 -3.03 -24.78 14.81
CA ALA A 276 -2.56 -24.75 16.19
C ALA A 276 -1.07 -25.03 16.38
N SER A 277 -0.23 -24.31 15.64
CA SER A 277 1.22 -24.45 15.72
C SER A 277 1.84 -23.45 16.70
N GLY A 278 2.90 -23.86 17.36
CA GLY A 278 3.72 -22.97 18.19
C GLY A 278 5.17 -23.11 17.81
N TRP A 279 5.97 -22.08 18.04
CA TRP A 279 7.41 -22.17 17.83
C TRP A 279 8.15 -21.14 18.67
N THR A 280 9.44 -21.36 18.82
CA THR A 280 10.36 -20.44 19.47
C THR A 280 11.43 -20.04 18.46
N LEU A 281 11.62 -18.75 18.28
CA LEU A 281 12.76 -18.21 17.55
C LEU A 281 13.87 -17.87 18.55
N GLU A 282 15.05 -18.39 18.29
CA GLU A 282 16.25 -18.19 19.08
C GLU A 282 17.37 -17.60 18.24
N ALA A 283 18.32 -16.96 18.90
CA ALA A 283 19.54 -16.48 18.29
C ALA A 283 20.77 -16.93 19.09
N ARG A 284 21.87 -17.18 18.40
CA ARG A 284 23.12 -17.60 19.02
C ARG A 284 23.90 -16.38 19.50
N THR A 285 24.17 -16.32 20.80
CA THR A 285 24.94 -15.23 21.43
C THR A 285 26.45 -15.42 21.22
N ALA A 286 27.23 -14.38 21.50
CA ALA A 286 28.68 -14.37 21.25
C ALA A 286 29.46 -15.40 22.10
N ASP A 287 28.92 -15.79 23.26
CA ASP A 287 29.42 -16.88 24.11
C ASP A 287 28.97 -18.28 23.64
N GLY A 288 28.22 -18.35 22.53
CA GLY A 288 27.77 -19.58 21.90
C GLY A 288 26.45 -20.14 22.42
N ALA A 289 25.81 -19.50 23.42
CA ALA A 289 24.53 -19.91 23.97
C ALA A 289 23.35 -19.56 23.04
N TRP A 290 22.22 -20.24 23.22
CA TRP A 290 20.97 -19.92 22.52
C TRP A 290 20.07 -19.05 23.40
N LYS A 291 19.66 -17.90 22.87
CA LYS A 291 18.75 -16.96 23.53
C LYS A 291 17.42 -16.92 22.78
N VAL A 292 16.30 -17.09 23.50
CA VAL A 292 14.96 -16.87 22.94
C VAL A 292 14.77 -15.39 22.62
N ILE A 293 14.38 -15.09 21.39
CA ILE A 293 14.11 -13.73 20.90
C ILE A 293 12.66 -13.53 20.42
N ASP A 294 11.93 -14.62 20.16
CA ASP A 294 10.48 -14.58 19.96
C ASP A 294 9.84 -15.94 20.31
N GLN A 295 8.56 -15.92 20.67
CA GLN A 295 7.78 -17.14 20.90
C GLN A 295 6.34 -16.97 20.42
N ARG A 296 5.84 -17.99 19.71
CA ARG A 296 4.47 -18.05 19.18
C ARG A 296 3.75 -19.30 19.66
N ARG A 297 2.43 -19.19 19.80
CA ARG A 297 1.54 -20.25 20.27
C ARG A 297 0.23 -20.14 19.53
N GLU A 298 -0.38 -21.29 19.25
CA GLU A 298 -1.73 -21.39 18.67
C GLU A 298 -1.89 -20.65 17.33
N GLU A 299 -0.80 -20.52 16.57
CA GLU A 299 -0.81 -19.88 15.26
C GLU A 299 -1.42 -20.82 14.21
N THR A 300 -2.29 -20.26 13.35
CA THR A 300 -2.92 -20.96 12.24
C THR A 300 -2.50 -20.39 10.90
N PHE A 301 -2.54 -21.23 9.87
CA PHE A 301 -2.44 -20.85 8.47
C PHE A 301 -3.67 -21.45 7.80
N ASP A 302 -4.65 -20.60 7.50
CA ASP A 302 -5.99 -21.02 7.08
C ASP A 302 -6.01 -21.49 5.62
N TRP A 303 -5.01 -21.09 4.83
CA TRP A 303 -4.89 -21.46 3.42
C TRP A 303 -3.53 -22.12 3.10
N PRO A 304 -3.47 -23.00 2.09
CA PRO A 304 -2.21 -23.41 1.47
C PRO A 304 -1.46 -22.19 0.91
N LEU A 305 -0.12 -22.24 0.90
CA LEU A 305 0.73 -21.18 0.38
C LEU A 305 0.48 -19.80 1.01
N GLN A 306 0.04 -19.80 2.28
CA GLN A 306 -0.22 -18.57 3.02
C GLN A 306 1.07 -18.10 3.69
N THR A 307 1.57 -16.94 3.27
CA THR A 307 2.64 -16.23 3.99
C THR A 307 2.08 -15.46 5.17
N ARG A 308 2.64 -15.67 6.37
CA ARG A 308 2.32 -14.90 7.56
C ARG A 308 3.57 -14.19 8.11
N PRO A 309 3.54 -12.86 8.31
CA PRO A 309 4.63 -12.12 8.92
C PRO A 309 4.51 -12.05 10.44
N PHE A 310 5.65 -12.09 11.14
CA PHE A 310 5.73 -12.07 12.61
C PHE A 310 6.83 -11.11 13.07
N ARG A 311 6.48 -10.11 13.89
CA ARG A 311 7.45 -9.16 14.46
C ARG A 311 8.25 -9.82 15.58
N ILE A 312 9.56 -9.87 15.45
CA ILE A 312 10.45 -10.43 16.48
C ILE A 312 10.35 -9.60 17.76
N ALA A 313 10.09 -10.25 18.90
CA ALA A 313 9.89 -9.55 20.17
C ALA A 313 11.16 -8.87 20.70
N ALA A 314 12.33 -9.50 20.54
CA ALA A 314 13.63 -8.96 20.94
C ALA A 314 14.65 -9.04 19.78
N PRO A 315 14.51 -8.18 18.74
CA PRO A 315 15.37 -8.22 17.57
C PRO A 315 16.83 -7.90 17.92
N GLY A 316 17.75 -8.40 17.10
CA GLY A 316 19.18 -8.14 17.23
C GLY A 316 19.96 -8.74 16.06
N ALA A 317 21.21 -8.30 15.89
CA ALA A 317 22.11 -8.85 14.89
C ALA A 317 22.88 -10.05 15.47
N TYR A 318 22.65 -11.23 14.90
CA TYR A 318 23.29 -12.47 15.32
C TYR A 318 23.79 -13.25 14.09
N GLY A 319 24.84 -14.05 14.28
CA GLY A 319 25.41 -14.85 13.18
C GLY A 319 24.60 -16.11 12.86
N GLU A 320 23.77 -16.56 13.79
CA GLU A 320 22.91 -17.74 13.63
C GLU A 320 21.58 -17.53 14.35
N TYR A 321 20.50 -18.00 13.73
CA TYR A 321 19.17 -18.10 14.34
C TYR A 321 18.74 -19.55 14.37
N ARG A 322 17.70 -19.86 15.16
CA ARG A 322 17.09 -21.18 15.20
C ARG A 322 15.60 -21.09 15.47
N LEU A 323 14.81 -21.79 14.66
CA LEU A 323 13.37 -21.89 14.80
C LEU A 323 13.05 -23.30 15.29
N ARG A 324 12.44 -23.39 16.48
CA ARG A 324 12.03 -24.66 17.08
C ARG A 324 10.52 -24.77 17.16
N PHE A 325 9.94 -25.73 16.45
CA PHE A 325 8.50 -25.95 16.48
C PHE A 325 8.06 -26.73 17.72
N SER A 326 6.91 -26.34 18.26
CA SER A 326 6.22 -26.96 19.39
C SER A 326 5.11 -27.85 18.81
N ALA A 327 5.08 -29.13 19.19
CA ALA A 327 4.09 -30.12 18.73
C ALA A 327 2.63 -29.70 19.00
N PRO A 328 1.61 -30.19 18.23
CA PRO A 328 1.66 -31.44 17.46
C PRO A 328 1.22 -31.35 15.97
N ALA A 329 2.14 -31.68 15.05
CA ALA A 329 1.97 -32.40 13.77
C ALA A 329 3.20 -32.17 12.87
N LYS A 330 3.46 -33.09 11.93
CA LYS A 330 4.33 -32.79 10.78
C LYS A 330 3.66 -31.65 10.00
N LEU A 331 4.34 -30.52 9.87
CA LEU A 331 3.86 -29.39 9.08
C LEU A 331 4.69 -29.27 7.81
N GLN A 332 4.11 -28.66 6.79
CA GLN A 332 4.83 -28.31 5.56
C GLN A 332 5.02 -26.80 5.53
N LEU A 333 6.25 -26.38 5.28
CA LEU A 333 6.56 -25.00 4.96
C LEU A 333 7.06 -24.95 3.53
N ALA A 334 6.73 -23.85 2.85
CA ALA A 334 7.30 -23.52 1.56
C ALA A 334 8.49 -22.55 1.71
N GLU A 335 8.44 -21.67 2.71
CA GLU A 335 9.42 -20.59 2.78
C GLU A 335 9.54 -20.02 4.19
N ILE A 336 10.73 -19.52 4.51
CA ILE A 336 11.05 -18.75 5.71
C ILE A 336 11.95 -17.59 5.29
N GLU A 337 11.56 -16.36 5.61
CA GLU A 337 12.43 -15.19 5.43
C GLU A 337 12.76 -14.56 6.79
N LEU A 338 13.95 -13.99 6.92
CA LEU A 338 14.34 -13.13 8.04
C LEU A 338 14.49 -11.69 7.54
N LEU A 339 13.47 -10.86 7.76
CA LEU A 339 13.42 -9.51 7.21
C LEU A 339 14.05 -8.49 8.15
N GLY A 340 15.16 -7.88 7.70
CA GLY A 340 15.95 -6.92 8.47
C GLY A 340 16.39 -5.70 7.66
N ALA A 341 16.74 -4.63 8.39
CA ALA A 341 17.41 -3.49 7.77
C ALA A 341 18.90 -3.82 7.55
N GLU A 342 19.44 -3.41 6.41
CA GLU A 342 20.89 -3.43 6.20
C GLU A 342 21.58 -2.46 7.16
N PRO A 343 22.76 -2.81 7.70
CA PRO A 343 23.59 -1.84 8.40
C PRO A 343 23.91 -0.67 7.46
N ALA A 344 23.86 0.56 7.96
CA ALA A 344 24.31 1.72 7.19
C ALA A 344 25.74 1.45 6.66
N ALA A 345 25.94 1.63 5.35
CA ALA A 345 27.27 1.55 4.75
C ALA A 345 28.18 2.53 5.51
N ARG A 346 29.26 1.99 6.10
CA ARG A 346 30.25 2.78 6.84
C ARG A 346 31.09 3.65 5.92
#